data_AF-A0A4P6V621-F1
#
_entry.id   AF-A0A4P6V621-F1
#
_cell.length_a   1.000
_cell.length_b   1.000
_cell.length_c   1.000
_cell.angle_alpha   90.00
_cell.angle_beta   90.00
_cell.angle_gamma   90.00
#
_symmetry.space_group_name_H-M   'P 1'
#
loop_
_entity.id
_entity.type
_entity.pdbx_description
1 polymer ?
#
loop_
_entity_poly.entity_id
_entity_poly.type
_entity_poly.pdbx_seq_one_letter_code
_entity_poly.pdbx_strand_id
1 'polypeptide(L)'
;MMQTELLHTLLAALLGIATGILVVLSLIEKPIWPMMWAPRTPEVSDQSARKAHVILKRVIHLLPPTMMKTMGAASLAMIALLVVTDFGGASLAVAALFFTQLALIVARLLRDVRGVDDVPSDGDPAQVRDGLAALPLLHHRGLLMAASTLIALLALQIALT
;
A
#
# COMPACT_ATOMS: atom_id res chain seq x y z
N MET A 1 -16.31 16.45 20.03
CA MET A 1 -15.21 15.77 20.75
C MET A 1 -15.28 14.25 20.65
N MET A 2 -16.27 13.56 21.25
CA MET A 2 -16.26 12.09 21.27
C MET A 2 -16.32 11.42 19.87
N GLN A 3 -17.04 12.01 18.91
CA GLN A 3 -17.15 11.49 17.54
C GLN A 3 -15.86 11.67 16.72
N THR A 4 -15.15 12.79 16.89
CA THR A 4 -13.88 13.06 16.20
C THR A 4 -12.77 12.13 16.69
N GLU A 5 -12.67 11.92 18.00
CA GLU A 5 -11.68 10.99 18.58
C GLU A 5 -11.90 9.53 18.13
N LEU A 6 -13.17 9.10 18.06
CA LEU A 6 -13.53 7.78 17.56
C LEU A 6 -13.11 7.60 16.10
N LEU A 7 -13.32 8.61 15.25
CA LEU A 7 -12.97 8.56 13.83
C LEU A 7 -11.45 8.56 13.61
N HIS A 8 -10.68 9.37 14.37
CA HIS A 8 -9.22 9.31 14.33
C HIS A 8 -8.71 7.93 14.75
N THR A 9 -9.25 7.37 15.83
CA THR A 9 -8.88 6.04 16.33
C THR A 9 -9.21 4.94 15.32
N LEU A 10 -10.39 5.01 14.69
CA LEU A 10 -10.82 4.06 13.66
C LEU A 10 -9.91 4.15 12.43
N LEU A 11 -9.57 5.35 11.97
CA LEU A 11 -8.64 5.55 10.86
C LEU A 11 -7.25 5.01 11.18
N ALA A 12 -6.73 5.28 12.38
CA ALA A 12 -5.46 4.74 12.84
C ALA A 12 -5.47 3.20 12.91
N ALA A 13 -6.56 2.60 13.40
CA ALA A 13 -6.73 1.15 13.46
C ALA A 13 -6.80 0.52 12.06
N LEU A 14 -7.54 1.13 11.12
CA LEU A 14 -7.63 0.67 9.73
C LEU A 14 -6.27 0.76 9.02
N LEU A 15 -5.51 1.83 9.25
CA LEU A 15 -4.13 1.95 8.77
C LEU A 15 -3.23 0.89 9.42
N GLY A 16 -3.40 0.57 10.70
CA GLY A 16 -2.69 -0.51 11.40
C GLY A 16 -3.00 -1.90 10.83
N ILE A 17 -4.25 -2.19 10.50
CA ILE A 17 -4.66 -3.44 9.83
C ILE A 17 -3.99 -3.54 8.45
N ALA A 18 -3.96 -2.44 7.69
CA ALA A 18 -3.26 -2.40 6.41
C ALA A 18 -1.76 -2.71 6.59
N THR A 19 -1.11 -2.19 7.63
CA THR A 19 0.28 -2.50 7.97
C THR A 19 0.49 -4.00 8.24
N GLY A 20 -0.44 -4.70 8.89
CA GLY A 20 -0.33 -6.14 9.12
C GLY A 20 -0.28 -6.96 7.82
N ILE A 21 -1.11 -6.60 6.84
CA ILE A 21 -1.10 -7.23 5.50
C ILE A 21 0.24 -6.93 4.79
N LEU A 22 0.71 -5.70 4.89
CA LEU A 22 1.98 -5.26 4.30
C LEU A 22 3.19 -5.98 4.93
N VAL A 23 3.19 -6.25 6.24
CA VAL A 23 4.29 -6.99 6.90
C VAL A 23 4.41 -8.42 6.37
N VAL A 24 3.29 -9.13 6.16
CA VAL A 24 3.33 -10.48 5.59
C VAL A 24 3.90 -10.46 4.17
N LEU A 25 3.52 -9.48 3.35
CA LEU A 25 4.10 -9.28 2.02
C LEU A 25 5.59 -8.93 2.09
N SER A 26 5.98 -8.12 3.08
CA SER A 26 7.37 -7.74 3.34
C SER A 26 8.28 -8.95 3.48
N LEU A 27 7.83 -9.98 4.20
CA LEU A 27 8.60 -11.22 4.39
C LEU A 27 8.80 -12.00 3.10
N ILE A 28 7.80 -11.98 2.21
CA ILE A 28 7.87 -12.63 0.90
C ILE A 28 8.79 -11.83 -0.04
N GLU A 29 8.76 -10.50 0.05
CA GLU A 29 9.49 -9.59 -0.82
C GLU A 29 10.95 -9.34 -0.38
N LYS A 30 11.29 -9.57 0.88
CA LYS A 30 12.64 -9.31 1.42
C LYS A 30 13.78 -9.91 0.58
N PRO A 31 13.69 -11.14 0.04
CA PRO A 31 14.74 -11.71 -0.81
C PRO A 31 14.94 -10.97 -2.14
N ILE A 32 13.97 -10.17 -2.59
CA ILE A 32 13.99 -9.45 -3.87
C ILE A 32 14.05 -7.93 -3.70
N TRP A 33 14.20 -7.40 -2.47
CA TRP A 33 14.35 -5.97 -2.24
C TRP A 33 15.47 -5.29 -3.03
N PRO A 34 16.67 -5.90 -3.22
CA PRO A 34 17.69 -5.29 -4.05
C PRO A 34 17.22 -4.99 -5.48
N MET A 35 16.23 -5.74 -5.98
CA MET A 35 15.67 -5.56 -7.32
C MET A 35 14.75 -4.34 -7.43
N MET A 36 14.31 -3.74 -6.31
CA MET A 36 13.38 -2.60 -6.26
C MET A 36 13.84 -1.40 -7.09
N TRP A 37 15.14 -1.11 -7.06
CA TRP A 37 15.75 0.02 -7.78
C TRP A 37 16.61 -0.43 -8.96
N ALA A 38 17.07 -1.68 -8.94
CA ALA A 38 17.90 -2.28 -9.97
C ALA A 38 17.37 -3.69 -10.29
N PRO A 39 16.35 -3.83 -11.17
CA PRO A 39 15.71 -5.11 -11.47
C PRO A 39 16.71 -6.21 -11.88
N ARG A 40 17.79 -5.81 -12.54
CA ARG A 40 18.85 -6.69 -13.07
C ARG A 40 20.08 -6.80 -12.16
N THR A 41 19.95 -6.47 -10.87
CA THR A 41 21.05 -6.59 -9.91
C THR A 41 21.58 -8.03 -9.83
N PRO A 42 22.91 -8.23 -9.84
CA PRO A 42 23.50 -9.57 -9.67
C PRO A 42 23.34 -10.11 -8.24
N GLU A 43 22.93 -9.27 -7.27
CA GLU A 43 22.71 -9.68 -5.87
C GLU A 43 21.59 -10.70 -5.71
N VAL A 44 20.64 -10.75 -6.65
CA VAL A 44 19.55 -11.73 -6.66
C VAL A 44 19.74 -12.66 -7.84
N SER A 45 19.92 -13.95 -7.56
CA SER A 45 20.00 -14.97 -8.61
C SER A 45 18.65 -15.17 -9.29
N ASP A 46 18.66 -15.61 -10.56
CA ASP A 46 17.42 -15.88 -11.29
C ASP A 46 16.59 -16.97 -10.62
N GLN A 47 17.22 -17.95 -9.98
CA GLN A 47 16.51 -18.96 -9.21
C GLN A 47 15.77 -18.35 -8.01
N SER A 48 16.40 -17.42 -7.29
CA SER A 48 15.77 -16.71 -6.17
C SER A 48 14.63 -15.81 -6.64
N ALA A 49 14.82 -15.08 -7.75
CA ALA A 49 13.77 -14.29 -8.38
C ALA A 49 12.57 -15.18 -8.76
N ARG A 50 12.78 -16.29 -9.47
CA ARG A 50 11.70 -17.22 -9.84
C ARG A 50 10.96 -17.79 -8.64
N LYS A 51 11.67 -18.16 -7.56
CA LYS A 51 11.04 -18.63 -6.31
C LYS A 51 10.12 -17.58 -5.72
N ALA A 52 10.59 -16.33 -5.60
CA ALA A 52 9.77 -15.22 -5.12
C ALA A 52 8.58 -14.96 -6.04
N HIS A 53 8.78 -14.99 -7.37
CA HIS A 53 7.72 -14.83 -8.36
C HIS A 53 6.60 -15.88 -8.20
N VAL A 54 6.95 -17.16 -8.03
CA VAL A 54 5.97 -18.23 -7.83
C VAL A 54 5.15 -18.01 -6.56
N ILE A 55 5.79 -17.58 -5.47
CA ILE A 55 5.08 -17.32 -4.21
C ILE A 55 4.17 -16.11 -4.36
N LEU A 56 4.69 -15.00 -4.88
CA LEU A 56 3.92 -13.77 -5.10
C LEU A 56 2.74 -14.01 -6.03
N LYS A 57 2.94 -14.70 -7.15
CA LYS A 57 1.87 -15.01 -8.11
C LYS A 57 0.72 -15.81 -7.50
N ARG A 58 0.94 -16.62 -6.46
CA ARG A 58 -0.15 -17.32 -5.75
C ARG A 58 -0.92 -16.42 -4.78
N VAL A 59 -0.24 -15.44 -4.18
CA VAL A 59 -0.82 -14.58 -3.14
C VAL A 59 -1.39 -13.29 -3.72
N ILE A 60 -0.89 -12.85 -4.88
CA ILE A 60 -1.20 -11.54 -5.44
C ILE A 60 -2.68 -11.38 -5.80
N HIS A 61 -3.40 -12.46 -6.15
CA HIS A 61 -4.85 -12.41 -6.39
C HIS A 61 -5.68 -12.23 -5.11
N LEU A 62 -5.12 -12.54 -3.95
CA LEU A 62 -5.78 -12.34 -2.65
C LEU A 62 -5.67 -10.89 -2.16
N LEU A 63 -4.72 -10.12 -2.71
CA LEU A 63 -4.45 -8.75 -2.30
C LEU A 63 -5.52 -7.75 -2.76
N PRO A 64 -5.97 -7.70 -4.03
CA PRO A 64 -6.94 -6.72 -4.48
C PRO A 64 -8.25 -6.72 -3.68
N PRO A 65 -8.91 -7.87 -3.42
CA PRO A 65 -10.17 -7.86 -2.68
C PRO A 65 -10.01 -7.34 -1.24
N THR A 66 -8.92 -7.72 -0.58
CA THR A 66 -8.66 -7.34 0.82
C THR A 66 -8.25 -5.87 0.92
N MET A 67 -7.34 -5.43 0.05
CA MET A 67 -6.90 -4.03 -0.01
C MET A 67 -8.05 -3.10 -0.37
N MET A 68 -8.89 -3.46 -1.34
CA MET A 68 -10.05 -2.65 -1.74
C MET A 68 -11.06 -2.50 -0.60
N LYS A 69 -11.31 -3.56 0.18
CA LYS A 69 -12.19 -3.47 1.37
C LYS A 69 -11.61 -2.52 2.43
N THR A 70 -10.33 -2.67 2.78
CA THR A 70 -9.68 -1.81 3.77
C THR A 70 -9.62 -0.35 3.30
N MET A 71 -9.28 -0.11 2.04
CA MET A 71 -9.27 1.23 1.44
C MET A 71 -10.66 1.86 1.37
N GLY A 72 -11.69 1.07 1.05
CA GLY A 72 -13.08 1.52 1.07
C GLY A 72 -13.53 1.94 2.46
N ALA A 73 -13.25 1.11 3.48
CA ALA A 73 -13.54 1.44 4.87
C ALA A 73 -12.82 2.72 5.33
N ALA A 74 -11.52 2.86 5.01
CA ALA A 74 -10.75 4.06 5.33
C ALA A 74 -11.30 5.31 4.62
N SER A 75 -11.74 5.17 3.36
CA SER A 75 -12.35 6.26 2.60
C SER A 75 -13.66 6.72 3.22
N LEU A 76 -14.54 5.79 3.64
CA LEU A 76 -15.79 6.13 4.33
C LEU A 76 -15.53 6.82 5.66
N ALA A 77 -14.54 6.34 6.43
CA ALA A 77 -14.15 6.97 7.70
C ALA A 77 -13.58 8.39 7.49
N MET A 78 -12.80 8.62 6.43
CA MET A 78 -12.30 9.95 6.07
C MET A 78 -13.44 10.91 5.66
N ILE A 79 -14.42 10.43 4.90
CA ILE A 79 -15.61 11.22 4.54
C ILE A 79 -16.40 11.59 5.79
N ALA A 80 -16.62 10.63 6.70
CA ALA A 80 -17.29 10.90 7.97
C ALA A 80 -16.51 11.95 8.81
N LEU A 81 -15.18 11.89 8.82
CA LEU A 81 -14.35 12.89 9.51
C LEU A 81 -14.55 14.30 8.93
N LEU A 82 -14.61 14.44 7.60
CA LEU A 82 -14.91 15.72 6.96
C LEU A 82 -16.27 16.28 7.37
N VAL A 83 -17.29 15.42 7.41
CA VAL A 83 -18.65 15.83 7.82
C VAL A 83 -18.67 16.29 9.29
N VAL A 84 -18.04 15.55 10.20
CA VAL A 84 -18.03 15.88 11.64
C VAL A 84 -17.18 17.11 11.95
N THR A 85 -16.17 17.40 11.12
CA THR A 85 -15.32 18.59 11.25
C THR A 85 -15.80 19.77 10.41
N ASP A 86 -17.03 19.70 9.89
CA ASP A 86 -17.67 20.73 9.06
C ASP A 86 -16.77 21.23 7.91
N PHE A 87 -16.06 20.29 7.29
CA PHE A 87 -15.13 20.57 6.19
C PHE A 87 -14.05 21.62 6.53
N GLY A 88 -13.59 21.66 7.78
CA GLY A 88 -12.49 22.52 8.19
C GLY A 88 -11.23 22.36 7.32
N GLY A 89 -10.51 23.45 7.10
CA GLY A 89 -9.38 23.49 6.16
C GLY A 89 -8.27 22.46 6.45
N ALA A 90 -7.98 22.19 7.73
CA ALA A 90 -7.01 21.18 8.13
C ALA A 90 -7.51 19.75 7.79
N SER A 91 -8.77 19.42 8.07
CA SER A 91 -9.38 18.14 7.71
C SER A 91 -9.42 17.93 6.19
N LEU A 92 -9.72 18.99 5.43
CA LEU A 92 -9.68 18.96 3.96
C LEU A 92 -8.27 18.66 3.44
N ALA A 93 -7.23 19.25 4.02
CA ALA A 93 -5.85 18.99 3.64
C ALA A 93 -5.45 17.53 3.89
N VAL A 94 -5.84 16.96 5.03
CA VAL A 94 -5.61 15.53 5.34
C VAL A 94 -6.37 14.62 4.37
N ALA A 95 -7.63 14.93 4.08
CA ALA A 95 -8.42 14.15 3.12
C ALA A 95 -7.84 14.25 1.70
N ALA A 96 -7.42 15.43 1.26
CA ALA A 96 -6.79 15.62 -0.05
C ALA A 96 -5.50 14.80 -0.17
N LEU A 97 -4.66 14.80 0.87
CA LEU A 97 -3.47 13.95 0.95
C LEU A 97 -3.85 12.47 0.81
N PHE A 98 -4.78 12.00 1.64
CA PHE A 98 -5.22 10.60 1.64
C PHE A 98 -5.78 10.16 0.28
N PHE A 99 -6.72 10.91 -0.31
CA PHE A 99 -7.34 10.55 -1.58
C PHE A 99 -6.37 10.63 -2.75
N THR A 100 -5.44 11.59 -2.75
CA THR A 100 -4.37 11.66 -3.76
C THR A 100 -3.48 10.41 -3.68
N GLN A 101 -3.05 10.02 -2.49
CA GLN A 101 -2.24 8.83 -2.28
C GLN A 101 -2.99 7.55 -2.67
N LEU A 102 -4.26 7.45 -2.30
CA LEU A 102 -5.11 6.33 -2.69
C LEU A 102 -5.23 6.20 -4.21
N ALA A 103 -5.49 7.31 -4.92
CA ALA A 103 -5.59 7.31 -6.38
C ALA A 103 -4.27 6.86 -7.04
N LEU A 104 -3.12 7.33 -6.53
CA LEU A 104 -1.80 6.93 -7.02
C LEU A 104 -1.53 5.43 -6.81
N ILE A 105 -1.90 4.87 -5.66
CA ILE A 105 -1.74 3.44 -5.37
C ILE A 105 -2.66 2.60 -6.27
N VAL A 106 -3.95 2.94 -6.35
CA VAL A 106 -4.92 2.19 -7.17
C VAL A 106 -4.53 2.18 -8.66
N ALA A 107 -4.05 3.32 -9.18
CA ALA A 107 -3.60 3.43 -10.58
C ALA A 107 -2.37 2.57 -10.91
N ARG A 108 -1.56 2.23 -9.91
CA ARG A 108 -0.37 1.37 -10.05
C ARG A 108 -0.66 -0.09 -9.72
N LEU A 109 -1.49 -0.34 -8.71
CA LEU A 109 -1.79 -1.68 -8.20
C LEU A 109 -2.21 -2.64 -9.32
N LEU A 110 -3.18 -2.26 -10.16
CA LEU A 110 -3.65 -3.13 -11.24
C LEU A 110 -2.58 -3.42 -12.29
N ARG A 111 -1.72 -2.43 -12.58
CA ARG A 111 -0.63 -2.56 -13.56
C ARG A 111 0.46 -3.49 -13.04
N ASP A 112 0.88 -3.28 -11.79
CA ASP A 112 1.99 -4.00 -11.19
C ASP A 112 1.57 -5.45 -10.84
N VAL A 113 0.30 -5.66 -10.46
CA VAL A 113 -0.29 -7.01 -10.31
C VAL A 113 -0.29 -7.77 -11.64
N ARG A 114 -0.75 -7.14 -12.74
CA ARG A 114 -0.71 -7.75 -14.08
C ARG A 114 0.71 -8.04 -14.54
N GLY A 115 1.67 -7.18 -14.22
CA GLY A 115 3.09 -7.39 -14.54
C GLY A 115 3.70 -8.66 -13.92
N VAL A 116 3.12 -9.19 -12.85
CA VAL A 116 3.51 -10.48 -12.24
C VAL A 116 2.59 -11.63 -12.67
N ASP A 117 1.31 -11.35 -12.90
CA ASP A 117 0.34 -12.39 -13.27
C ASP A 117 0.48 -12.83 -14.73
N ASP A 118 0.75 -11.89 -15.65
CA ASP A 118 0.82 -12.17 -17.09
C ASP A 118 2.15 -12.84 -17.50
N VAL A 119 3.18 -12.78 -16.65
CA VAL A 119 4.50 -13.36 -16.92
C VAL A 119 4.56 -14.81 -16.42
N PRO A 120 4.98 -15.80 -17.24
CA PRO A 120 5.23 -17.16 -16.77
C PRO A 120 6.44 -17.19 -15.82
N SER A 121 6.31 -17.89 -14.69
CA SER A 121 7.41 -18.00 -13.71
C SER A 121 8.66 -18.71 -14.24
N ASP A 122 8.51 -19.51 -15.28
CA ASP A 122 9.54 -20.22 -16.04
C ASP A 122 9.94 -19.50 -17.35
N GLY A 123 9.35 -18.33 -17.64
CA GLY A 123 9.62 -17.52 -18.81
C GLY A 123 10.99 -16.81 -18.79
N ASP A 124 11.18 -15.83 -19.67
CA ASP A 124 12.43 -15.04 -19.77
C ASP A 124 12.83 -14.44 -18.40
N PRO A 125 14.05 -14.72 -17.88
CA PRO A 125 14.53 -14.15 -16.63
C PRO A 125 14.41 -12.63 -16.55
N ALA A 126 14.65 -11.91 -17.65
CA ALA A 126 14.56 -10.46 -17.64
C ALA A 126 13.13 -9.99 -17.33
N GLN A 127 12.13 -10.61 -17.95
CA GLN A 127 10.72 -10.27 -17.76
C GLN A 127 10.22 -10.60 -16.35
N VAL A 128 10.60 -11.77 -15.81
CA VAL A 128 10.28 -12.17 -14.43
C VAL A 128 10.82 -11.14 -13.44
N ARG A 129 12.03 -10.66 -13.68
CA ARG A 129 12.70 -9.69 -12.80
C ARG A 129 12.09 -8.30 -12.88
N ASP A 130 11.76 -7.85 -14.08
CA ASP A 130 11.11 -6.55 -14.30
C ASP A 130 9.70 -6.54 -13.69
N GLY A 131 8.95 -7.63 -13.81
CA GLY A 131 7.64 -7.81 -13.15
C GLY A 131 7.74 -7.81 -11.62
N LEU A 132 8.74 -8.50 -11.07
CA LEU A 132 8.97 -8.55 -9.62
C LEU A 132 9.40 -7.22 -9.03
N ALA A 133 10.29 -6.47 -9.69
CA ALA A 133 10.88 -5.26 -9.14
C ALA A 133 9.84 -4.17 -8.81
N ALA A 134 8.73 -4.14 -9.55
CA ALA A 134 7.66 -3.18 -9.34
C ALA A 134 6.93 -3.38 -7.99
N LEU A 135 6.83 -4.62 -7.49
CA LEU A 135 6.03 -4.93 -6.30
C LEU A 135 6.64 -4.42 -4.99
N PRO A 136 7.92 -4.71 -4.65
CA PRO A 136 8.54 -4.13 -3.47
C PRO A 136 8.53 -2.60 -3.51
N LEU A 137 8.70 -2.00 -4.69
CA LEU A 137 8.65 -0.55 -4.86
C LEU A 137 7.26 0.00 -4.53
N LEU A 138 6.21 -0.64 -5.05
CA LEU A 138 4.83 -0.26 -4.78
C LEU A 138 4.50 -0.42 -3.29
N HIS A 139 4.96 -1.49 -2.66
CA HIS A 139 4.79 -1.73 -1.24
C HIS A 139 5.45 -0.62 -0.41
N HIS A 140 6.74 -0.32 -0.61
CA HIS A 140 7.42 0.72 0.15
C HIS A 140 6.78 2.11 -0.03
N ARG A 141 6.30 2.42 -1.24
CA ARG A 141 5.51 3.63 -1.50
C ARG A 141 4.20 3.63 -0.72
N GLY A 142 3.47 2.52 -0.71
CA GLY A 142 2.25 2.36 0.08
C GLY A 142 2.48 2.57 1.57
N LEU A 143 3.59 2.04 2.10
CA LEU A 143 3.97 2.21 3.51
C LEU A 143 4.28 3.68 3.83
N LEU A 144 5.05 4.35 2.98
CA LEU A 144 5.36 5.78 3.16
C LEU A 144 4.09 6.65 3.11
N MET A 145 3.18 6.35 2.18
CA MET A 145 1.89 7.05 2.07
C MET A 145 1.05 6.85 3.34
N ALA A 146 0.89 5.60 3.79
CA ALA A 146 0.17 5.29 5.03
C ALA A 146 0.77 6.01 6.25
N ALA A 147 2.10 6.01 6.37
CA ALA A 147 2.80 6.72 7.45
C ALA A 147 2.54 8.23 7.41
N SER A 148 2.61 8.85 6.22
CA SER A 148 2.36 10.29 6.08
C SER A 148 0.91 10.67 6.39
N THR A 149 -0.08 9.86 5.98
CA THR A 149 -1.49 10.05 6.35
C THR A 149 -1.69 9.92 7.86
N LEU A 150 -1.06 8.93 8.50
CA LEU A 150 -1.14 8.74 9.95
C LEU A 150 -0.56 9.95 10.70
N ILE A 151 0.61 10.45 10.28
CA ILE A 151 1.22 11.64 10.87
C ILE A 151 0.29 12.85 10.71
N ALA A 152 -0.32 13.03 9.53
CA ALA A 152 -1.24 14.12 9.28
C ALA A 152 -2.52 14.03 10.15
N LEU A 153 -3.05 12.83 10.36
CA LEU A 153 -4.18 12.58 11.26
C LEU A 153 -3.83 12.85 12.73
N LEU A 154 -2.64 12.44 13.18
CA LEU A 154 -2.17 12.74 14.54
C LEU A 154 -2.00 14.25 14.75
N ALA A 155 -1.42 14.95 13.77
CA ALA A 155 -1.29 16.41 13.81
C ALA A 155 -2.65 17.11 13.83
N LEU A 156 -3.62 16.63 13.04
CA LEU A 156 -5.00 17.14 13.05
C LEU A 156 -5.66 16.91 14.41
N GLN A 157 -5.51 15.71 14.99
CA GLN A 157 -6.05 15.40 16.30
C GLN A 157 -5.50 16.35 17.38
N ILE A 158 -4.17 16.56 17.40
CA ILE A 158 -3.51 17.49 18.34
C ILE A 158 -3.99 18.92 18.16
N ALA A 159 -4.25 19.36 16.92
CA ALA A 159 -4.71 20.72 16.64
C ALA A 159 -6.18 20.97 17.03
N LEU A 160 -6.99 19.91 17.13
CA LEU A 160 -8.41 19.97 17.46
C LEU A 160 -8.72 19.69 18.94
N THR A 161 -7.73 19.21 19.71
CA THR A 161 -7.78 19.05 21.19
C THR A 161 -7.22 20.28 21.88
#